data_AF-A0A9N7BAB0-F1
#
_entry.id   AF-A0A9N7BAB0-F1
#
_cell.length_a   1.000
_cell.length_b   1.000
_cell.length_c   1.000
_cell.angle_alpha   90.00
_cell.angle_beta   90.00
_cell.angle_gamma   90.00
#
_symmetry.space_group_name_H-M   'P 1'
#
loop_
_entity.id
_entity.type
_entity.pdbx_description
1 polymer ?
#
loop_
_entity_poly.entity_id
_entity_poly.type
_entity_poly.pdbx_seq_one_letter_code
_entity_poly.pdbx_strand_id
1 'polypeptide(L)'
;MKKLLVLLSSSIFFSLTTLSIYVLNSKNINQVPSFILKQKEQKEQKEETDLSKIFDREAYISIKDRFNNTNEKIINTIKGKYPKVDISQIKIEIQTDRNYGTVDIVLSPKDSNSKYIGKSTIPCYKKYDIKDKIEDFRLLHPETIDINTKENILNILKKRNISKQLEIDFEIKNIKESSAILVGREFGDYYGETEIKFKSKKITLNSVIDNLKIKLTKLKNDEVVKIIKSKYPSLKDISLLITIDDQKKNITIKANENTKFYGSVVLLYDFDLPKPMLSPKKNELISKSPISSEVIKNKKNDESLPKEEILDKKTNKLVDSEMSLDKLQKEKSLNQPFEPKEQPNEKNLKR
;
A
#
# COMPACT_ATOMS: atom_id res chain seq x y z
N MET A 1 20.01 9.97 -64.43
CA MET A 1 20.11 10.74 -63.16
C MET A 1 20.52 12.22 -63.32
N LYS A 2 21.40 12.64 -64.25
CA LYS A 2 21.80 14.07 -64.37
C LYS A 2 20.66 15.09 -64.62
N LYS A 3 19.58 14.72 -65.33
CA LYS A 3 18.46 15.64 -65.63
C LYS A 3 17.55 15.98 -64.43
N LEU A 4 17.47 15.11 -63.41
CA LEU A 4 16.59 15.33 -62.25
C LEU A 4 17.18 16.35 -61.26
N LEU A 5 18.52 16.36 -61.12
CA LEU A 5 19.23 17.25 -60.20
C LEU A 5 19.11 18.73 -60.64
N VAL A 6 19.10 18.99 -61.94
CA VAL A 6 18.99 20.34 -62.51
C VAL A 6 17.65 20.98 -62.12
N LEU A 7 16.53 20.25 -62.25
CA LEU A 7 15.18 20.72 -61.89
C LEU A 7 15.02 21.06 -60.40
N LEU A 8 15.70 20.32 -59.52
CA LEU A 8 15.75 20.63 -58.07
C LEU A 8 16.64 21.84 -57.76
N SER A 9 17.73 22.05 -58.51
CA SER A 9 18.57 23.24 -58.32
C SER A 9 17.89 24.55 -58.79
N SER A 10 17.14 24.51 -59.88
CA SER A 10 16.46 25.70 -60.43
C SER A 10 15.25 26.16 -59.60
N SER A 11 14.60 25.25 -58.87
CA SER A 11 13.43 25.56 -58.05
C SER A 11 13.79 26.25 -56.72
N ILE A 12 14.97 25.96 -56.15
CA ILE A 12 15.46 26.63 -54.93
C ILE A 12 15.90 28.07 -55.22
N PHE A 13 16.56 28.32 -56.36
CA PHE A 13 16.95 29.69 -56.72
C PHE A 13 15.74 30.61 -57.00
N PHE A 14 14.64 30.08 -57.54
CA PHE A 14 13.43 30.87 -57.81
C PHE A 14 12.62 31.22 -56.54
N SER A 15 12.73 30.42 -55.46
CA SER A 15 12.07 30.72 -54.18
C SER A 15 12.84 31.72 -53.31
N LEU A 16 14.19 31.77 -53.40
CA LEU A 16 14.97 32.79 -52.70
C LEU A 16 14.83 34.19 -53.34
N THR A 17 14.88 34.29 -54.67
CA THR A 17 14.81 35.61 -55.35
C THR A 17 13.45 36.29 -55.20
N THR A 18 12.37 35.51 -55.19
CA THR A 18 11.01 36.03 -54.98
C THR A 18 10.81 36.59 -53.56
N LEU A 19 11.43 36.00 -52.54
CA LEU A 19 11.41 36.54 -51.18
C LEU A 19 12.18 37.87 -51.08
N SER A 20 13.32 38.00 -51.77
CA SER A 20 14.09 39.25 -51.82
C SER A 20 13.36 40.39 -52.54
N ILE A 21 12.69 40.10 -53.65
CA ILE A 21 11.95 41.10 -54.44
C ILE A 21 10.74 41.64 -53.67
N TYR A 22 10.05 40.79 -52.89
CA TYR A 22 8.91 41.23 -52.07
C TYR A 22 9.30 42.21 -50.95
N VAL A 23 10.54 42.13 -50.47
CA VAL A 23 11.11 43.08 -49.48
C VAL A 23 11.61 44.37 -50.13
N LEU A 24 12.03 44.34 -51.40
CA LEU A 24 12.61 45.50 -52.11
C LEU A 24 11.57 46.41 -52.79
N ASN A 25 10.32 45.98 -52.93
CA ASN A 25 9.30 46.75 -53.67
C ASN A 25 8.34 47.57 -52.77
N SER A 26 8.54 47.59 -51.45
CA SER A 26 7.86 48.55 -50.56
C SER A 26 8.47 49.94 -50.67
N LYS A 27 8.26 50.61 -51.81
CA LYS A 27 8.53 52.04 -51.98
C LYS A 27 7.61 52.84 -51.08
N ASN A 28 8.07 53.15 -49.88
CA ASN A 28 7.71 54.41 -49.23
C ASN A 28 8.91 55.00 -48.50
N ILE A 29 9.30 56.19 -48.93
CA ILE A 29 10.47 56.93 -48.44
C ILE A 29 10.03 57.70 -47.17
N ASN A 30 10.92 57.79 -46.17
CA ASN A 30 10.76 58.56 -44.93
C ASN A 30 9.87 58.01 -43.80
N GLN A 31 9.73 56.68 -43.68
CA GLN A 31 9.66 56.06 -42.35
C GLN A 31 10.63 54.89 -42.34
N VAL A 32 11.60 54.90 -41.42
CA VAL A 32 12.36 53.69 -41.07
C VAL A 32 11.40 52.88 -40.19
N PRO A 33 10.80 51.77 -40.68
CA PRO A 33 10.26 50.82 -39.73
C PRO A 33 11.51 50.19 -39.11
N SER A 34 11.78 50.52 -37.85
CA SER A 34 12.62 49.66 -37.04
C SER A 34 11.90 48.32 -37.02
N PHE A 35 12.28 47.43 -37.94
CA PHE A 35 11.86 46.05 -37.97
C PHE A 35 12.59 45.41 -36.78
N ILE A 36 12.08 45.73 -35.60
CA ILE A 36 12.28 44.98 -34.39
C ILE A 36 11.67 43.63 -34.75
N LEU A 37 12.53 42.78 -35.32
CA LEU A 37 12.51 41.38 -35.01
C LEU A 37 12.32 41.34 -33.50
N LYS A 38 11.09 41.08 -33.08
CA LYS A 38 10.85 40.29 -31.89
C LYS A 38 11.53 38.95 -32.18
N GLN A 39 12.85 38.94 -32.03
CA GLN A 39 13.44 38.03 -31.08
C GLN A 39 12.50 38.07 -29.87
N LYS A 40 11.58 37.09 -29.84
CA LYS A 40 11.35 36.39 -28.59
C LYS A 40 12.77 36.10 -28.10
N GLU A 41 13.25 36.93 -27.17
CA GLU A 41 14.37 36.54 -26.33
C GLU A 41 14.12 35.11 -25.92
N GLN A 42 15.16 34.29 -25.86
CA GLN A 42 15.06 32.93 -25.35
C GLN A 42 14.88 32.92 -23.81
N LYS A 43 14.08 33.87 -23.28
CA LYS A 43 13.08 33.53 -22.27
C LYS A 43 12.16 32.50 -22.90
N GLU A 44 12.59 31.26 -22.73
CA GLU A 44 11.75 30.07 -22.75
C GLU A 44 10.36 30.47 -22.23
N GLN A 45 9.31 30.07 -22.94
CA GLN A 45 7.97 30.09 -22.37
C GLN A 45 7.93 29.00 -21.30
N LYS A 46 8.56 29.26 -20.15
CA LYS A 46 8.34 28.50 -18.92
C LYS A 46 6.82 28.51 -18.72
N GLU A 47 6.21 27.34 -18.69
CA GLU A 47 4.83 27.19 -18.26
C GLU A 47 4.79 27.44 -16.74
N GLU A 48 4.88 28.72 -16.38
CA GLU A 48 4.88 29.19 -15.00
C GLU A 48 3.59 28.76 -14.32
N THR A 49 3.71 27.82 -13.38
CA THR A 49 2.56 27.23 -12.72
C THR A 49 2.38 27.88 -11.35
N ASP A 50 1.23 28.50 -11.13
CA ASP A 50 0.91 29.18 -9.88
C ASP A 50 0.58 28.19 -8.75
N LEU A 51 1.34 28.25 -7.66
CA LEU A 51 1.15 27.39 -6.48
C LEU A 51 -0.24 27.54 -5.86
N SER A 52 -0.86 28.72 -5.93
CA SER A 52 -2.21 28.96 -5.40
C SER A 52 -3.32 28.25 -6.20
N LYS A 53 -3.03 27.83 -7.43
CA LYS A 53 -3.94 27.04 -8.29
C LYS A 53 -3.75 25.54 -8.15
N ILE A 54 -2.57 25.10 -7.71
CA ILE A 54 -2.28 23.69 -7.36
C ILE A 54 -2.80 23.38 -5.96
N PHE A 55 -2.47 24.26 -5.02
CA PHE A 55 -2.82 24.18 -3.62
C PHE A 55 -3.95 25.19 -3.36
N ASP A 56 -5.16 24.80 -3.78
CA ASP A 56 -6.38 25.58 -3.66
C ASP A 56 -6.99 25.52 -2.24
N ARG A 57 -8.24 25.98 -2.08
CA ARG A 57 -8.94 26.02 -0.79
C ARG A 57 -9.24 24.63 -0.19
N GLU A 58 -9.16 23.55 -0.97
CA GLU A 58 -9.33 22.18 -0.47
C GLU A 58 -7.98 21.47 -0.25
N ALA A 59 -6.84 22.12 -0.51
CA ALA A 59 -5.54 21.52 -0.34
C ALA A 59 -5.09 21.51 1.14
N TYR A 60 -4.76 20.32 1.65
CA TYR A 60 -4.24 20.11 2.99
C TYR A 60 -3.49 18.77 3.07
N ILE A 61 -2.67 18.61 4.10
CA ILE A 61 -2.08 17.32 4.45
C ILE A 61 -2.42 16.92 5.89
N SER A 62 -2.17 15.66 6.22
CA SER A 62 -2.42 15.11 7.55
C SER A 62 -1.21 14.34 8.06
N ILE A 63 -0.77 14.62 9.28
CA ILE A 63 0.37 13.95 9.93
C ILE A 63 -0.04 13.50 11.34
N LYS A 64 0.37 12.29 11.75
CA LYS A 64 0.00 11.73 13.06
C LYS A 64 0.53 12.60 14.23
N ASP A 65 1.83 12.90 14.19
CA ASP A 65 2.53 13.69 15.21
C ASP A 65 3.03 15.02 14.62
N ARG A 66 2.10 15.93 14.30
CA ARG A 66 2.39 17.18 13.57
C ARG A 66 3.35 18.16 14.27
N PHE A 67 3.63 17.95 15.56
CA PHE A 67 4.54 18.81 16.35
C PHE A 67 5.95 18.22 16.53
N ASN A 68 6.19 16.95 16.15
CA ASN A 68 7.44 16.23 16.42
C ASN A 68 8.11 15.75 15.14
N ASN A 69 9.31 16.29 14.85
CA ASN A 69 10.12 15.99 13.67
C ASN A 69 9.31 16.03 12.36
N THR A 70 8.72 17.20 12.07
CA THR A 70 7.66 17.32 11.06
C THR A 70 8.17 17.61 9.64
N ASN A 71 9.35 18.21 9.47
CA ASN A 71 9.89 18.63 8.15
C ASN A 71 9.89 17.50 7.11
N GLU A 72 10.55 16.39 7.41
CA GLU A 72 10.69 15.26 6.48
C GLU A 72 9.34 14.59 6.21
N LYS A 73 8.52 14.42 7.26
CA LYS A 73 7.16 13.89 7.15
C LYS A 73 6.31 14.73 6.20
N ILE A 74 6.34 16.06 6.33
CA ILE A 74 5.63 17.01 5.45
C ILE A 74 6.08 16.84 4.00
N ILE A 75 7.39 16.83 3.76
CA ILE A 75 7.95 16.68 2.41
C ILE A 75 7.47 15.37 1.77
N ASN A 76 7.52 14.25 2.51
CA ASN A 76 7.09 12.94 2.01
C ASN A 76 5.57 12.86 1.82
N THR A 77 4.77 13.42 2.73
CA THR A 77 3.31 13.49 2.59
C THR A 77 2.90 14.34 1.38
N ILE A 78 3.51 15.51 1.16
CA ILE A 78 3.21 16.35 -0.01
C ILE A 78 3.60 15.62 -1.30
N LYS A 79 4.79 15.00 -1.38
CA LYS A 79 5.20 14.19 -2.54
C LYS A 79 4.19 13.08 -2.86
N GLY A 80 3.67 12.38 -1.84
CA GLY A 80 2.71 11.29 -2.03
C GLY A 80 1.29 11.74 -2.37
N LYS A 81 0.79 12.81 -1.74
CA LYS A 81 -0.56 13.35 -1.95
C LYS A 81 -0.67 14.19 -3.23
N TYR A 82 0.42 14.83 -3.66
CA TYR A 82 0.50 15.70 -4.84
C TYR A 82 1.62 15.27 -5.82
N PRO A 83 1.56 14.05 -6.39
CA PRO A 83 2.67 13.46 -7.17
C PRO A 83 3.00 14.20 -8.48
N LYS A 84 2.15 15.13 -8.93
CA LYS A 84 2.40 16.00 -10.08
C LYS A 84 3.27 17.22 -9.74
N VAL A 85 3.55 17.45 -8.46
CA VAL A 85 4.28 18.63 -7.98
C VAL A 85 5.75 18.30 -7.78
N ASP A 86 6.61 19.06 -8.43
CA ASP A 86 8.06 18.92 -8.32
C ASP A 86 8.57 19.66 -7.07
N ILE A 87 8.62 18.92 -5.97
CA ILE A 87 9.04 19.43 -4.66
C ILE A 87 10.51 19.89 -4.65
N SER A 88 11.34 19.52 -5.63
CA SER A 88 12.73 20.02 -5.72
C SER A 88 12.82 21.52 -6.02
N GLN A 89 11.75 22.08 -6.60
CA GLN A 89 11.61 23.46 -7.09
C GLN A 89 10.80 24.35 -6.12
N ILE A 90 10.38 23.81 -4.96
CA ILE A 90 9.54 24.50 -3.97
C ILE A 90 10.30 24.62 -2.64
N LYS A 91 10.28 25.81 -2.06
CA LYS A 91 10.63 26.07 -0.66
C LYS A 91 9.41 25.83 0.22
N ILE A 92 9.59 25.01 1.25
CA ILE A 92 8.56 24.62 2.22
C ILE A 92 8.96 25.21 3.58
N GLU A 93 8.09 26.03 4.15
CA GLU A 93 8.25 26.62 5.49
C GLU A 93 7.09 26.16 6.38
N ILE A 94 7.38 25.75 7.63
CA ILE A 94 6.35 25.40 8.61
C ILE A 94 6.12 26.60 9.52
N GLN A 95 4.85 26.99 9.64
CA GLN A 95 4.38 27.95 10.63
C GLN A 95 3.57 27.19 11.68
N THR A 96 4.00 27.22 12.94
CA THR A 96 3.33 26.53 14.05
C THR A 96 2.85 27.56 15.05
N ASP A 97 1.54 27.73 15.17
CA ASP A 97 0.97 28.53 16.25
C ASP A 97 0.62 27.62 17.43
N ARG A 98 1.34 27.79 18.54
CA ARG A 98 1.14 27.00 19.76
C ARG A 98 -0.07 27.44 20.58
N ASN A 99 -0.56 28.67 20.40
CA ASN A 99 -1.70 29.20 21.12
C ASN A 99 -3.01 28.65 20.54
N TYR A 100 -3.08 28.52 19.21
CA TYR A 100 -4.24 27.94 18.51
C TYR A 100 -4.06 26.45 18.15
N GLY A 101 -2.86 25.89 18.38
CA GLY A 101 -2.54 24.49 18.11
C GLY A 101 -2.51 24.14 16.62
N THR A 102 -2.37 25.14 15.74
CA THR A 102 -2.33 24.98 14.28
C THR A 102 -0.91 24.75 13.79
N VAL A 103 -0.80 24.04 12.66
CA VAL A 103 0.43 23.86 11.91
C VAL A 103 0.06 24.10 10.46
N ASP A 104 0.63 25.15 9.87
CA ASP A 104 0.39 25.56 8.49
C ASP A 104 1.70 25.48 7.71
N ILE A 105 1.60 25.20 6.42
CA ILE A 105 2.74 24.95 5.54
C ILE A 105 2.70 25.97 4.41
N VAL A 106 3.67 26.88 4.40
CA VAL A 106 3.84 27.88 3.36
C VAL A 106 4.70 27.31 2.25
N LEU A 107 4.15 27.31 1.05
CA LEU A 107 4.72 26.80 -0.18
C LEU A 107 5.06 27.98 -1.09
N SER A 108 6.32 28.08 -1.49
CA SER A 108 6.82 29.16 -2.35
C SER A 108 7.87 28.64 -3.35
N PRO A 109 8.12 29.36 -4.46
CA PRO A 109 9.19 29.02 -5.39
C PRO A 109 10.53 29.02 -4.65
N LYS A 110 11.38 28.01 -4.93
CA LYS A 110 12.67 27.86 -4.26
C LYS A 110 13.65 28.96 -4.58
N ASP A 111 13.66 29.39 -5.83
CA ASP A 111 14.50 30.45 -6.40
C ASP A 111 13.82 31.01 -7.66
N SER A 112 14.42 32.02 -8.28
CA SER A 112 13.94 32.66 -9.51
C SER A 112 14.02 31.78 -10.77
N ASN A 113 14.67 30.61 -10.71
CA ASN A 113 14.74 29.67 -11.82
C ASN A 113 13.62 28.61 -11.77
N SER A 114 12.95 28.47 -10.63
CA SER A 114 11.77 27.60 -10.46
C SER A 114 10.71 27.82 -11.55
N LYS A 115 10.04 26.73 -11.94
CA LYS A 115 8.86 26.77 -12.82
C LYS A 115 7.58 27.20 -12.08
N TYR A 116 7.65 27.36 -10.77
CA TYR A 116 6.51 27.73 -9.93
C TYR A 116 6.51 29.24 -9.65
N ILE A 117 5.32 29.82 -9.57
CA ILE A 117 5.09 31.22 -9.19
C ILE A 117 4.06 31.33 -8.07
N GLY A 118 3.91 32.53 -7.50
CA GLY A 118 2.99 32.81 -6.40
C GLY A 118 3.44 32.23 -5.06
N LYS A 119 2.51 32.15 -4.10
CA LYS A 119 2.66 31.41 -2.84
C LYS A 119 1.32 30.75 -2.51
N SER A 120 1.35 29.63 -1.79
CA SER A 120 0.16 29.07 -1.15
C SER A 120 0.46 28.64 0.28
N THR A 121 -0.56 28.57 1.12
CA THR A 121 -0.48 28.08 2.49
C THR A 121 -1.51 26.98 2.65
N ILE A 122 -1.08 25.78 3.06
CA ILE A 122 -1.98 24.64 3.32
C ILE A 122 -1.92 24.22 4.80
N PRO A 123 -3.05 23.88 5.42
CA PRO A 123 -3.06 23.39 6.79
C PRO A 123 -2.53 21.95 6.89
N CYS A 124 -1.91 21.64 8.03
CA CYS A 124 -1.45 20.32 8.41
C CYS A 124 -2.31 19.77 9.57
N TYR A 125 -3.32 18.97 9.22
CA TYR A 125 -4.20 18.33 10.20
C TYR A 125 -3.53 17.15 10.90
N LYS A 126 -4.19 16.65 11.96
CA LYS A 126 -3.82 15.38 12.59
C LYS A 126 -4.45 14.25 11.79
N LYS A 127 -3.71 13.18 11.47
CA LYS A 127 -4.31 11.97 10.88
C LYS A 127 -5.33 11.33 11.84
N TYR A 128 -6.36 10.73 11.27
CA TYR A 128 -7.35 9.93 11.99
C TYR A 128 -6.95 8.45 12.03
N ASP A 129 -7.36 7.72 13.07
CA ASP A 129 -7.30 6.26 13.04
C ASP A 129 -8.38 5.75 12.07
N ILE A 130 -8.06 4.74 11.27
CA ILE A 130 -9.08 4.11 10.41
C ILE A 130 -10.14 3.43 11.25
N LYS A 131 -9.78 2.85 12.40
CA LYS A 131 -10.71 2.09 13.22
C LYS A 131 -11.88 2.97 13.68
N ASP A 132 -11.57 4.13 14.27
CA ASP A 132 -12.54 5.14 14.70
C ASP A 132 -13.50 5.48 13.54
N LYS A 133 -12.95 5.70 12.34
CA LYS A 133 -13.73 6.09 11.17
C LYS A 133 -14.66 4.98 10.65
N ILE A 134 -14.26 3.72 10.78
CA ILE A 134 -15.06 2.56 10.38
C ILE A 134 -16.21 2.29 11.34
N GLU A 135 -15.99 2.53 12.64
CA GLU A 135 -17.03 2.43 13.67
C GLU A 135 -18.09 3.53 13.47
N ASP A 136 -17.68 4.79 13.26
CA ASP A 136 -18.57 5.93 12.93
C ASP A 136 -19.53 5.62 11.77
N PHE A 137 -19.01 5.07 10.66
CA PHE A 137 -19.79 4.79 9.45
C PHE A 137 -20.64 3.52 9.51
N ARG A 138 -20.65 2.80 10.66
CA ARG A 138 -21.37 1.52 10.85
C ARG A 138 -21.11 0.50 9.74
N LEU A 139 -19.86 0.42 9.26
CA LEU A 139 -19.43 -0.53 8.23
C LEU A 139 -19.42 -1.99 8.72
N LEU A 140 -19.83 -2.21 9.97
CA LEU A 140 -20.12 -3.52 10.57
C LEU A 140 -21.21 -4.31 9.83
N HIS A 141 -22.05 -3.66 9.03
CA HIS A 141 -23.02 -4.34 8.17
C HIS A 141 -22.40 -4.69 6.80
N PRO A 142 -22.16 -5.99 6.50
CA PRO A 142 -21.48 -6.38 5.27
C PRO A 142 -22.38 -6.18 4.05
N GLU A 143 -22.01 -5.22 3.21
CA GLU A 143 -22.62 -4.99 1.90
C GLU A 143 -22.25 -6.09 0.89
N THR A 144 -23.07 -6.23 -0.15
CA THR A 144 -22.86 -7.23 -1.21
C THR A 144 -22.10 -6.65 -2.40
N ILE A 145 -20.91 -7.20 -2.69
CA ILE A 145 -20.13 -6.95 -3.91
C ILE A 145 -20.36 -8.03 -4.97
N ASP A 146 -20.18 -7.67 -6.24
CA ASP A 146 -20.28 -8.61 -7.36
C ASP A 146 -19.11 -9.60 -7.38
N ILE A 147 -17.88 -9.12 -7.19
CA ILE A 147 -16.66 -9.94 -7.07
C ILE A 147 -15.77 -9.32 -5.98
N ASN A 148 -15.09 -10.12 -5.15
CA ASN A 148 -14.08 -9.63 -4.19
C ASN A 148 -12.75 -9.25 -4.87
N THR A 149 -12.79 -8.20 -5.69
CA THR A 149 -11.60 -7.50 -6.19
C THR A 149 -11.42 -6.17 -5.47
N LYS A 150 -10.20 -5.61 -5.56
CA LYS A 150 -9.86 -4.33 -4.94
C LYS A 150 -10.79 -3.19 -5.40
N GLU A 151 -11.11 -3.15 -6.69
CA GLU A 151 -11.93 -2.12 -7.32
C GLU A 151 -13.36 -2.13 -6.80
N ASN A 152 -13.96 -3.33 -6.67
CA ASN A 152 -15.31 -3.49 -6.14
C ASN A 152 -15.41 -3.13 -4.65
N ILE A 153 -14.36 -3.44 -3.88
CA ILE A 153 -14.30 -3.04 -2.47
C ILE A 153 -14.14 -1.51 -2.37
N LEU A 154 -13.23 -0.88 -3.14
CA LEU A 154 -13.11 0.58 -3.22
C LEU A 154 -14.43 1.27 -3.61
N ASN A 155 -15.20 0.68 -4.53
CA ASN A 155 -16.52 1.20 -4.92
C ASN A 155 -17.54 1.24 -3.76
N ILE A 156 -17.51 0.28 -2.83
CA ILE A 156 -18.31 0.35 -1.59
C ILE A 156 -17.81 1.48 -0.69
N LEU A 157 -16.50 1.56 -0.46
CA LEU A 157 -15.91 2.60 0.39
C LEU A 157 -16.24 4.02 -0.14
N LYS A 158 -16.37 4.15 -1.48
CA LYS A 158 -16.83 5.37 -2.17
C LYS A 158 -18.31 5.65 -1.95
N LYS A 159 -19.19 4.67 -2.11
CA LYS A 159 -20.64 4.81 -1.83
C LYS A 159 -20.90 5.22 -0.37
N ARG A 160 -20.07 4.75 0.55
CA ARG A 160 -20.10 5.08 1.98
C ARG A 160 -19.46 6.43 2.34
N ASN A 161 -18.91 7.15 1.35
CA ASN A 161 -18.25 8.44 1.51
C ASN A 161 -17.18 8.46 2.62
N ILE A 162 -16.40 7.38 2.74
CA ILE A 162 -15.40 7.22 3.81
C ILE A 162 -14.26 8.24 3.65
N SER A 163 -13.91 8.54 2.40
CA SER A 163 -12.95 9.58 2.03
C SER A 163 -13.27 10.15 0.65
N LYS A 164 -12.91 11.43 0.45
CA LYS A 164 -12.85 12.09 -0.86
C LYS A 164 -11.75 11.50 -1.78
N GLN A 165 -10.69 10.91 -1.23
CA GLN A 165 -9.46 10.52 -1.92
C GLN A 165 -9.02 9.07 -1.59
N LEU A 166 -9.95 8.10 -1.70
CA LEU A 166 -9.75 6.70 -1.30
C LEU A 166 -8.43 6.04 -1.71
N GLU A 167 -7.94 6.27 -2.94
CA GLU A 167 -6.71 5.62 -3.42
C GLU A 167 -5.44 6.22 -2.83
N ILE A 168 -5.50 7.49 -2.41
CA ILE A 168 -4.45 8.22 -1.70
C ILE A 168 -4.47 7.85 -0.21
N ASP A 169 -5.66 7.69 0.35
CA ASP A 169 -5.84 7.41 1.77
C ASP A 169 -5.61 5.96 2.16
N PHE A 170 -6.01 5.03 1.28
CA PHE A 170 -6.11 3.63 1.64
C PHE A 170 -5.37 2.69 0.69
N GLU A 171 -4.93 1.58 1.26
CA GLU A 171 -4.46 0.39 0.56
C GLU A 171 -5.31 -0.80 1.03
N ILE A 172 -5.71 -1.68 0.12
CA ILE A 172 -6.47 -2.89 0.44
C ILE A 172 -5.54 -4.09 0.28
N LYS A 173 -5.38 -4.87 1.34
CA LYS A 173 -4.52 -6.06 1.42
C LYS A 173 -5.32 -7.28 1.84
N ASN A 174 -4.73 -8.47 1.64
CA ASN A 174 -5.22 -9.74 2.18
C ASN A 174 -6.74 -9.94 1.95
N ILE A 175 -7.17 -9.80 0.69
CA ILE A 175 -8.57 -10.00 0.30
C ILE A 175 -8.90 -11.48 0.41
N LYS A 176 -9.82 -11.83 1.31
CA LYS A 176 -10.38 -13.15 1.56
C LYS A 176 -11.79 -13.27 0.96
N GLU A 177 -12.42 -14.43 1.11
CA GLU A 177 -13.77 -14.71 0.60
C GLU A 177 -14.83 -13.65 1.00
N SER A 178 -14.76 -13.16 2.24
CA SER A 178 -15.76 -12.26 2.86
C SER A 178 -15.15 -11.09 3.66
N SER A 179 -13.84 -10.89 3.61
CA SER A 179 -13.19 -9.75 4.26
C SER A 179 -11.91 -9.31 3.54
N ALA A 180 -11.42 -8.13 3.87
CA ALA A 180 -10.11 -7.63 3.46
C ALA A 180 -9.54 -6.73 4.56
N ILE A 181 -8.23 -6.47 4.53
CA ILE A 181 -7.59 -5.53 5.43
C ILE A 181 -7.47 -4.17 4.73
N LEU A 182 -8.07 -3.13 5.32
CA LEU A 182 -7.93 -1.74 4.91
C LEU A 182 -6.79 -1.10 5.72
N VAL A 183 -5.78 -0.58 5.03
CA VAL A 183 -4.57 0.00 5.63
C VAL A 183 -4.46 1.47 5.27
N GLY A 184 -4.12 2.32 6.24
CA GLY A 184 -3.90 3.75 6.03
C GLY A 184 -2.55 4.03 5.40
N ARG A 185 -2.52 4.76 4.29
CA ARG A 185 -1.27 5.12 3.62
C ARG A 185 -0.52 6.22 4.37
N GLU A 186 0.80 6.19 4.25
CA GLU A 186 1.70 7.17 4.89
C GLU A 186 1.35 8.61 4.51
N PHE A 187 1.03 8.87 3.23
CA PHE A 187 0.68 10.19 2.71
C PHE A 187 -0.83 10.53 2.72
N GLY A 188 -1.67 9.58 3.12
CA GLY A 188 -3.12 9.77 3.23
C GLY A 188 -3.56 10.51 4.50
N ASP A 189 -4.86 10.67 4.70
CA ASP A 189 -5.43 11.34 5.87
C ASP A 189 -5.61 10.43 7.09
N TYR A 190 -5.34 9.14 6.93
CA TYR A 190 -5.55 8.11 7.95
C TYR A 190 -4.27 7.33 8.30
N TYR A 191 -4.30 6.62 9.42
CA TYR A 191 -3.28 5.63 9.83
C TYR A 191 -3.93 4.38 10.45
N GLY A 192 -3.14 3.32 10.58
CA GLY A 192 -3.58 2.06 11.18
C GLY A 192 -4.10 1.07 10.14
N GLU A 193 -4.65 -0.04 10.63
CA GLU A 193 -5.25 -1.10 9.81
C GLU A 193 -6.52 -1.64 10.47
N THR A 194 -7.46 -2.12 9.67
CA THR A 194 -8.70 -2.75 10.17
C THR A 194 -9.27 -3.75 9.17
N GLU A 195 -10.03 -4.73 9.67
CA GLU A 195 -10.76 -5.69 8.82
C GLU A 195 -12.10 -5.10 8.38
N ILE A 196 -12.31 -5.01 7.06
CA ILE A 196 -13.60 -4.71 6.45
C ILE A 196 -14.28 -6.01 6.01
N LYS A 197 -15.59 -6.13 6.27
CA LYS A 197 -16.38 -7.33 5.99
C LYS A 197 -17.41 -7.07 4.89
N PHE A 198 -17.60 -8.04 4.01
CA PHE A 198 -18.50 -7.95 2.85
C PHE A 198 -19.08 -9.32 2.48
N LYS A 199 -20.14 -9.32 1.66
CA LYS A 199 -20.71 -10.52 1.03
C LYS A 199 -20.36 -10.50 -0.46
N SER A 200 -19.81 -11.59 -0.99
CA SER A 200 -19.36 -11.67 -2.39
C SER A 200 -20.28 -12.56 -3.21
N LYS A 201 -20.86 -12.06 -4.31
CA LYS A 201 -21.60 -12.89 -5.27
C LYS A 201 -20.66 -13.89 -5.96
N LYS A 202 -19.48 -13.42 -6.42
CA LYS A 202 -18.35 -14.24 -6.88
C LYS A 202 -17.11 -14.05 -6.02
N ILE A 203 -16.31 -15.09 -5.89
CA ILE A 203 -15.09 -15.17 -5.06
C ILE A 203 -13.89 -15.45 -5.96
N THR A 204 -12.82 -14.66 -5.87
CA THR A 204 -11.60 -14.89 -6.64
C THR A 204 -10.80 -16.06 -6.07
N LEU A 205 -10.22 -16.92 -6.91
CA LEU A 205 -9.42 -18.06 -6.42
C LEU A 205 -8.23 -17.63 -5.55
N ASN A 206 -7.60 -16.48 -5.85
CA ASN A 206 -6.51 -15.90 -5.04
C ASN A 206 -6.93 -15.49 -3.62
N SER A 207 -8.23 -15.30 -3.37
CA SER A 207 -8.76 -14.97 -2.03
C SER A 207 -9.05 -16.21 -1.15
N VAL A 208 -8.87 -17.40 -1.74
CA VAL A 208 -9.12 -18.71 -1.12
C VAL A 208 -7.81 -19.46 -1.00
N ILE A 209 -7.07 -19.56 -2.11
CA ILE A 209 -5.79 -20.24 -2.23
C ILE A 209 -4.69 -19.25 -1.85
N ASP A 210 -4.55 -19.07 -0.55
CA ASP A 210 -3.61 -18.14 0.11
C ASP A 210 -2.13 -18.52 -0.02
N ASN A 211 -1.84 -19.80 -0.24
CA ASN A 211 -0.49 -20.34 -0.25
C ASN A 211 -0.08 -20.74 -1.67
N LEU A 212 0.77 -19.89 -2.26
CA LEU A 212 1.27 -20.00 -3.63
C LEU A 212 2.31 -21.12 -3.82
N LYS A 213 2.54 -21.99 -2.82
CA LYS A 213 3.42 -23.17 -2.93
C LYS A 213 2.66 -24.46 -2.59
N ILE A 214 2.76 -25.45 -3.47
CA ILE A 214 2.22 -26.79 -3.27
C ILE A 214 3.35 -27.83 -3.32
N LYS A 215 3.22 -28.86 -2.48
CA LYS A 215 4.10 -30.03 -2.50
C LYS A 215 3.36 -31.19 -3.14
N LEU A 216 4.00 -31.88 -4.08
CA LEU A 216 3.41 -32.98 -4.85
C LEU A 216 4.25 -34.24 -4.71
N THR A 217 3.61 -35.41 -4.67
CA THR A 217 4.32 -36.68 -4.80
C THR A 217 4.48 -37.08 -6.27
N LYS A 218 3.51 -36.71 -7.13
CA LYS A 218 3.57 -36.88 -8.59
C LYS A 218 2.89 -35.71 -9.30
N LEU A 219 3.37 -35.42 -10.51
CA LEU A 219 2.84 -34.34 -11.34
C LEU A 219 1.60 -34.82 -12.12
N LYS A 220 0.44 -34.86 -11.46
CA LYS A 220 -0.85 -35.26 -12.06
C LYS A 220 -1.98 -34.32 -11.66
N ASN A 221 -2.85 -33.99 -12.61
CA ASN A 221 -4.00 -33.10 -12.38
C ASN A 221 -4.88 -33.56 -11.20
N ASP A 222 -5.22 -34.85 -11.13
CA ASP A 222 -6.08 -35.40 -10.06
C ASP A 222 -5.43 -35.27 -8.67
N GLU A 223 -4.10 -35.38 -8.59
CA GLU A 223 -3.36 -35.21 -7.34
C GLU A 223 -3.36 -33.75 -6.88
N VAL A 224 -3.13 -32.82 -7.81
CA VAL A 224 -3.26 -31.37 -7.57
C VAL A 224 -4.68 -31.04 -7.08
N VAL A 225 -5.71 -31.50 -7.78
CA VAL A 225 -7.12 -31.26 -7.41
C VAL A 225 -7.41 -31.84 -6.02
N LYS A 226 -6.94 -33.05 -5.71
CA LYS A 226 -7.13 -33.69 -4.41
C LYS A 226 -6.48 -32.88 -3.27
N ILE A 227 -5.23 -32.44 -3.44
CA ILE A 227 -4.53 -31.64 -2.43
C ILE A 227 -5.21 -30.28 -2.23
N ILE A 228 -5.58 -29.60 -3.32
CA ILE A 228 -6.24 -28.30 -3.26
C ILE A 228 -7.61 -28.40 -2.56
N LYS A 229 -8.44 -29.39 -2.93
CA LYS A 229 -9.74 -29.61 -2.27
C LYS A 229 -9.62 -30.06 -0.81
N SER A 230 -8.55 -30.77 -0.46
CA SER A 230 -8.27 -31.17 0.92
C SER A 230 -7.80 -30.00 1.79
N LYS A 231 -7.10 -29.02 1.20
CA LYS A 231 -6.56 -27.85 1.91
C LYS A 231 -7.55 -26.68 1.96
N TYR A 232 -8.42 -26.57 0.96
CA TYR A 232 -9.39 -25.48 0.80
C TYR A 232 -10.82 -26.05 0.66
N PRO A 233 -11.51 -26.33 1.79
CA PRO A 233 -12.82 -26.99 1.78
C PRO A 233 -13.90 -26.25 0.98
N SER A 234 -13.82 -24.92 0.86
CA SER A 234 -14.74 -24.12 0.04
C SER A 234 -14.67 -24.44 -1.46
N LEU A 235 -13.65 -25.18 -1.91
CA LEU A 235 -13.48 -25.64 -3.29
C LEU A 235 -13.89 -27.11 -3.53
N LYS A 236 -14.38 -27.81 -2.50
CA LYS A 236 -14.62 -29.27 -2.55
C LYS A 236 -15.52 -29.72 -3.70
N ASP A 237 -16.64 -29.04 -3.91
CA ASP A 237 -17.68 -29.45 -4.87
C ASP A 237 -17.51 -28.81 -6.26
N ILE A 238 -16.33 -28.21 -6.52
CA ILE A 238 -16.09 -27.37 -7.69
C ILE A 238 -15.25 -28.11 -8.73
N SER A 239 -15.60 -27.95 -10.01
CA SER A 239 -14.72 -28.38 -11.11
C SER A 239 -13.62 -27.34 -11.32
N LEU A 240 -12.36 -27.77 -11.13
CA LEU A 240 -11.16 -26.95 -11.26
C LEU A 240 -10.40 -27.39 -12.51
N LEU A 241 -10.07 -26.44 -13.39
CA LEU A 241 -9.22 -26.68 -14.55
C LEU A 241 -7.76 -26.48 -14.13
N ILE A 242 -6.92 -27.50 -14.34
CA ILE A 242 -5.50 -27.49 -13.99
C ILE A 242 -4.67 -27.45 -15.27
N THR A 243 -3.72 -26.53 -15.36
CA THR A 243 -2.71 -26.46 -16.41
C THR A 243 -1.33 -26.44 -15.76
N ILE A 244 -0.45 -27.34 -16.20
CA ILE A 244 0.88 -27.53 -15.61
C ILE A 244 1.94 -27.02 -16.60
N ASP A 245 2.84 -26.15 -16.14
CA ASP A 245 4.00 -25.65 -16.86
C ASP A 245 5.26 -26.14 -16.14
N ASP A 246 5.79 -27.28 -16.58
CA ASP A 246 6.94 -27.95 -15.96
C ASP A 246 8.26 -27.21 -16.19
N GLN A 247 8.36 -26.43 -17.28
CA GLN A 247 9.52 -25.58 -17.55
C GLN A 247 9.65 -24.46 -16.50
N LYS A 248 8.52 -23.89 -16.07
CA LYS A 248 8.50 -22.84 -15.03
C LYS A 248 8.30 -23.38 -13.61
N LYS A 249 8.01 -24.68 -13.45
CA LYS A 249 7.54 -25.33 -12.20
C LYS A 249 6.28 -24.69 -11.62
N ASN A 250 5.35 -24.34 -12.51
CA ASN A 250 4.13 -23.62 -12.18
C ASN A 250 2.88 -24.45 -12.50
N ILE A 251 1.84 -24.28 -11.69
CA ILE A 251 0.51 -24.85 -11.89
C ILE A 251 -0.51 -23.72 -11.89
N THR A 252 -1.23 -23.56 -12.99
CA THR A 252 -2.36 -22.65 -13.08
C THR A 252 -3.64 -23.41 -12.74
N ILE A 253 -4.41 -22.89 -11.80
CA ILE A 253 -5.73 -23.39 -11.42
C ILE A 253 -6.76 -22.35 -11.84
N LYS A 254 -7.72 -22.71 -12.71
CA LYS A 254 -8.82 -21.84 -13.14
C LYS A 254 -10.16 -22.42 -12.66
N ALA A 255 -11.05 -21.57 -12.17
CA ALA A 255 -12.42 -21.95 -11.85
C ALA A 255 -13.26 -22.08 -13.12
N ASN A 256 -14.17 -23.06 -13.17
CA ASN A 256 -15.11 -23.18 -14.28
C ASN A 256 -16.16 -22.05 -14.25
N GLU A 257 -16.67 -21.65 -15.42
CA GLU A 257 -17.37 -20.38 -15.63
C GLU A 257 -18.76 -20.31 -14.95
N ASN A 258 -19.38 -21.48 -14.72
CA ASN A 258 -20.68 -21.64 -14.06
C ASN A 258 -20.58 -21.78 -12.53
N THR A 259 -19.51 -21.29 -11.89
CA THR A 259 -19.28 -21.44 -10.45
C THR A 259 -19.33 -20.10 -9.72
N LYS A 260 -19.44 -20.14 -8.38
CA LYS A 260 -19.26 -18.95 -7.53
C LYS A 260 -17.83 -18.39 -7.61
N PHE A 261 -16.88 -19.15 -8.15
CA PHE A 261 -15.46 -18.79 -8.10
C PHE A 261 -15.00 -18.22 -9.44
N TYR A 262 -14.07 -17.27 -9.39
CA TYR A 262 -13.67 -16.46 -10.53
C TYR A 262 -12.14 -16.36 -10.66
N GLY A 263 -11.69 -16.22 -11.91
CA GLY A 263 -10.28 -16.08 -12.26
C GLY A 263 -9.47 -17.36 -12.10
N SER A 264 -8.17 -17.16 -11.90
CA SER A 264 -7.17 -18.21 -11.79
C SER A 264 -6.07 -17.85 -10.79
N VAL A 265 -5.53 -18.85 -10.11
CA VAL A 265 -4.31 -18.73 -9.29
C VAL A 265 -3.16 -19.47 -9.97
N VAL A 266 -1.93 -18.95 -9.82
CA VAL A 266 -0.70 -19.63 -10.22
C VAL A 266 0.05 -20.04 -8.96
N LEU A 267 0.36 -21.34 -8.85
CA LEU A 267 1.12 -21.93 -7.75
C LEU A 267 2.48 -22.39 -8.27
N LEU A 268 3.52 -22.22 -7.46
CA LEU A 268 4.79 -22.92 -7.63
C LEU A 268 4.65 -24.33 -7.03
N TYR A 269 5.31 -25.33 -7.61
CA TYR A 269 5.37 -26.66 -6.99
C TYR A 269 6.80 -27.17 -6.78
N ASP A 270 6.94 -27.94 -5.70
CA ASP A 270 8.10 -28.75 -5.38
C ASP A 270 7.65 -30.21 -5.21
N PHE A 271 8.56 -31.16 -5.45
CA PHE A 271 8.29 -32.57 -5.17
C PHE A 271 8.61 -32.90 -3.71
N ASP A 272 7.67 -33.56 -3.02
CA ASP A 272 7.94 -34.24 -1.75
C ASP A 272 8.77 -35.50 -2.02
N LEU A 273 10.08 -35.28 -2.13
CA LEU A 273 11.07 -36.34 -2.12
C LEU A 273 10.91 -37.17 -0.83
N PRO A 274 10.74 -38.50 -0.91
CA PRO A 274 10.76 -39.35 0.26
C PRO A 274 12.06 -39.11 1.03
N LYS A 275 11.96 -38.84 2.34
CA LYS A 275 13.16 -38.86 3.20
C LYS A 275 13.84 -40.22 3.00
N PRO A 276 15.15 -40.28 2.71
CA PRO A 276 15.82 -41.55 2.48
C PRO A 276 15.63 -42.42 3.72
N MET A 277 15.01 -43.58 3.54
CA MET A 277 14.91 -44.57 4.61
C MET A 277 16.33 -44.96 5.00
N LEU A 278 16.69 -44.72 6.25
CA LEU A 278 17.89 -45.30 6.86
C LEU A 278 17.76 -46.82 6.71
N SER A 279 18.60 -47.40 5.85
CA SER A 279 18.63 -48.84 5.60
C SER A 279 18.77 -49.59 6.92
N PRO A 280 17.96 -50.62 7.19
CA PRO A 280 18.04 -51.35 8.44
C PRO A 280 19.45 -51.93 8.60
N LYS A 281 20.06 -51.71 9.78
CA LYS A 281 21.36 -52.31 10.10
C LYS A 281 21.24 -53.82 9.88
N LYS A 282 22.13 -54.40 9.07
CA LYS A 282 22.33 -55.85 9.06
C LYS A 282 22.74 -56.26 10.47
N ASN A 283 21.98 -57.15 11.09
CA ASN A 283 22.45 -57.84 12.28
C ASN A 283 23.58 -58.77 11.85
N GLU A 284 24.81 -58.48 12.27
CA GLU A 284 25.89 -59.45 12.19
C GLU A 284 25.58 -60.60 13.16
N LEU A 285 25.48 -61.82 12.62
CA LEU A 285 25.63 -63.02 13.45
C LEU A 285 27.09 -63.08 13.90
N ILE A 286 27.33 -62.98 15.20
CA ILE A 286 28.59 -63.41 15.81
C ILE A 286 28.30 -64.68 16.62
N SER A 287 28.96 -65.76 16.22
CA SER A 287 28.87 -67.09 16.82
C SER A 287 29.60 -67.17 18.18
N LYS A 288 29.20 -68.15 19.00
CA LYS A 288 29.69 -68.33 20.37
C LYS A 288 31.08 -68.99 20.42
N SER A 289 32.03 -68.37 21.15
CA SER A 289 33.01 -68.98 22.11
C SER A 289 34.01 -70.07 21.60
N PRO A 290 35.13 -70.43 22.31
CA PRO A 290 35.44 -70.19 23.74
C PRO A 290 36.90 -69.84 24.18
N ILE A 291 36.98 -69.06 25.27
CA ILE A 291 37.73 -69.22 26.56
C ILE A 291 39.24 -69.64 26.60
N SER A 292 39.95 -69.01 27.57
CA SER A 292 41.28 -69.32 28.17
C SER A 292 42.50 -68.63 27.51
N SER A 293 43.55 -68.20 28.23
CA SER A 293 43.87 -68.18 29.68
C SER A 293 44.86 -67.03 30.04
N GLU A 294 44.92 -66.65 31.32
CA GLU A 294 46.10 -66.29 32.16
C GLU A 294 47.33 -65.48 31.61
N VAL A 295 48.09 -64.65 32.36
CA VAL A 295 47.95 -63.87 33.63
C VAL A 295 49.22 -62.96 33.78
N ILE A 296 49.30 -62.04 34.76
CA ILE A 296 50.51 -61.27 35.24
C ILE A 296 50.81 -59.81 34.74
N LYS A 297 50.29 -58.84 35.52
CA LYS A 297 50.96 -57.75 36.30
C LYS A 297 51.68 -56.51 35.68
N ASN A 298 51.37 -55.38 36.36
CA ASN A 298 52.23 -54.24 36.78
C ASN A 298 52.56 -53.14 35.74
N LYS A 299 52.63 -51.83 36.09
CA LYS A 299 52.47 -51.12 37.39
C LYS A 299 52.26 -49.60 37.14
N LYS A 300 51.40 -48.94 37.96
CA LYS A 300 51.45 -47.52 38.40
C LYS A 300 51.42 -46.41 37.31
N ASN A 301 50.93 -45.18 37.48
CA ASN A 301 50.20 -44.42 38.52
C ASN A 301 49.64 -43.14 37.78
N ASP A 302 48.77 -42.25 38.28
CA ASP A 302 48.11 -42.03 39.59
C ASP A 302 46.75 -41.29 39.41
N GLU A 303 46.09 -41.01 40.54
CA GLU A 303 45.17 -39.91 40.94
C GLU A 303 44.63 -38.87 39.91
N SER A 304 43.39 -38.35 40.02
CA SER A 304 42.24 -38.70 40.87
C SER A 304 40.95 -38.00 40.38
N LEU A 305 39.82 -38.69 40.42
CA LEU A 305 38.48 -38.07 40.43
C LEU A 305 38.15 -37.52 41.83
N PRO A 306 37.07 -36.72 41.96
CA PRO A 306 35.91 -37.32 42.64
C PRO A 306 34.58 -37.18 41.89
N LYS A 307 33.76 -38.23 42.00
CA LYS A 307 32.30 -38.17 41.90
C LYS A 307 31.75 -37.64 43.24
N GLU A 308 30.50 -37.18 43.35
CA GLU A 308 29.29 -37.99 43.63
C GLU A 308 28.06 -37.05 43.46
N GLU A 309 26.92 -37.46 42.89
CA GLU A 309 25.79 -38.19 43.52
C GLU A 309 25.11 -37.39 44.67
N ILE A 310 23.79 -37.37 44.92
CA ILE A 310 22.59 -38.07 44.37
C ILE A 310 21.31 -37.34 44.90
N LEU A 311 20.18 -37.32 44.13
CA LEU A 311 18.74 -37.16 44.54
C LEU A 311 18.33 -36.00 45.52
N ASP A 312 17.06 -35.64 45.76
CA ASP A 312 15.73 -36.11 45.31
C ASP A 312 14.64 -34.99 45.40
N LYS A 313 13.48 -35.20 44.73
CA LYS A 313 12.08 -34.82 45.12
C LYS A 313 11.82 -33.59 46.04
N LYS A 314 10.84 -32.68 45.84
CA LYS A 314 9.39 -32.92 45.61
C LYS A 314 8.54 -31.61 45.68
N THR A 315 7.57 -31.48 44.75
CA THR A 315 6.18 -30.95 44.91
C THR A 315 5.80 -29.52 45.38
N ASN A 316 4.90 -28.92 44.57
CA ASN A 316 3.75 -28.05 44.92
C ASN A 316 4.05 -26.59 45.35
N LYS A 317 3.16 -25.59 45.14
CA LYS A 317 1.70 -25.61 44.86
C LYS A 317 1.24 -24.32 44.10
N LEU A 318 0.02 -24.33 43.54
CA LEU A 318 -0.70 -23.10 43.15
C LEU A 318 -0.92 -22.17 44.36
N VAL A 319 -0.97 -20.86 44.10
CA VAL A 319 -1.86 -19.91 44.80
C VAL A 319 -2.39 -18.90 43.78
N ASP A 320 -3.71 -18.85 43.64
CA ASP A 320 -4.44 -17.80 42.90
C ASP A 320 -4.45 -16.49 43.71
N SER A 321 -4.62 -15.36 43.04
CA SER A 321 -5.20 -14.18 43.69
C SER A 321 -6.10 -13.42 42.73
N GLU A 322 -7.38 -13.76 42.77
CA GLU A 322 -8.42 -12.79 42.42
C GLU A 322 -8.32 -11.57 43.36
N MET A 323 -8.72 -10.40 42.88
CA MET A 323 -9.08 -9.28 43.76
C MET A 323 -10.28 -8.52 43.18
N SER A 324 -11.45 -9.10 43.46
CA SER A 324 -12.73 -8.46 43.79
C SER A 324 -13.13 -7.15 43.09
N LEU A 325 -14.27 -7.25 42.38
CA LEU A 325 -15.20 -6.15 42.16
C LEU A 325 -15.91 -5.72 43.48
N ASP A 326 -16.61 -4.58 43.39
CA ASP A 326 -17.63 -4.04 44.30
C ASP A 326 -17.22 -3.54 45.70
N LYS A 327 -17.29 -2.20 45.88
CA LYS A 327 -18.48 -1.64 46.56
C LYS A 327 -18.78 -0.15 46.33
N LEU A 328 -20.05 0.06 45.98
CA LEU A 328 -20.96 1.13 46.39
C LEU A 328 -20.84 2.57 45.85
N GLN A 329 -21.84 2.90 45.04
CA GLN A 329 -22.43 4.22 44.85
C GLN A 329 -22.85 4.87 46.19
N LYS A 330 -22.72 6.21 46.31
CA LYS A 330 -23.87 7.13 46.50
C LYS A 330 -23.48 8.60 46.52
N GLU A 331 -24.50 9.43 46.27
CA GLU A 331 -24.55 10.90 46.35
C GLU A 331 -23.85 11.71 45.24
N LYS A 332 -24.48 12.74 44.65
CA LYS A 332 -25.91 13.13 44.62
C LYS A 332 -26.17 14.01 43.39
N SER A 333 -27.35 13.88 42.80
CA SER A 333 -27.83 14.66 41.66
C SER A 333 -28.37 16.04 42.05
N LEU A 334 -28.03 17.11 41.32
CA LEU A 334 -28.98 18.16 40.92
C LEU A 334 -28.39 19.11 39.85
N ASN A 335 -28.95 19.12 38.64
CA ASN A 335 -29.66 20.29 38.06
C ASN A 335 -30.09 20.04 36.60
N GLN A 336 -31.08 20.83 36.17
CA GLN A 336 -32.02 20.56 35.07
C GLN A 336 -31.46 20.79 33.65
N PRO A 337 -32.12 20.24 32.61
CA PRO A 337 -31.82 20.55 31.22
C PRO A 337 -32.25 21.98 30.84
N PHE A 338 -31.51 22.61 29.93
CA PHE A 338 -31.89 23.89 29.33
C PHE A 338 -32.98 23.68 28.26
N GLU A 339 -34.12 24.36 28.42
CA GLU A 339 -35.06 24.62 27.33
C GLU A 339 -34.52 25.69 26.35
N PRO A 340 -34.94 25.67 25.08
CA PRO A 340 -34.48 26.63 24.08
C PRO A 340 -35.13 28.01 24.28
N LYS A 341 -34.32 29.08 24.32
CA LYS A 341 -34.84 30.44 24.34
C LYS A 341 -35.40 30.85 22.98
N GLU A 342 -36.67 31.24 22.97
CA GLU A 342 -37.30 31.96 21.88
C GLU A 342 -36.58 33.30 21.61
N GLN A 343 -36.53 33.72 20.34
CA GLN A 343 -36.14 35.07 19.97
C GLN A 343 -37.36 36.00 20.07
N PRO A 344 -37.27 37.18 20.71
CA PRO A 344 -38.33 38.17 20.67
C PRO A 344 -38.42 38.83 19.29
N ASN A 345 -39.65 39.08 18.84
CA ASN A 345 -39.92 39.88 17.65
C ASN A 345 -39.40 41.33 17.81
N GLU A 346 -38.64 41.82 16.83
CA GLU A 346 -38.69 43.25 16.48
C GLU A 346 -39.44 43.43 15.17
N LYS A 347 -40.53 44.21 15.24
CA LYS A 347 -41.29 44.69 14.09
C LYS A 347 -40.65 45.97 13.55
N ASN A 348 -40.91 46.20 12.26
CA ASN A 348 -40.81 47.48 11.55
C ASN A 348 -39.40 47.92 11.10
N LEU A 349 -39.11 47.67 9.82
CA LEU A 349 -38.80 48.77 8.90
C LEU A 349 -39.10 48.38 7.44
N LYS A 350 -40.16 48.94 6.83
CA LYS A 350 -40.31 49.07 5.36
C LYS A 350 -41.26 50.22 5.02
N ARG A 351 -40.72 51.17 4.25
CA ARG A 351 -41.32 52.41 3.72
C ARG A 351 -41.61 53.49 4.76
#